data_AF-A0A8C7JKM8-F1
#
_entry.id   AF-A0A8C7JKM8-F1
#
_cell.length_a   1.000
_cell.length_b   1.000
_cell.length_c   1.000
_cell.angle_alpha   90.00
_cell.angle_beta   90.00
_cell.angle_gamma   90.00
#
_symmetry.space_group_name_H-M   'P 1'
#
loop_
_entity.id
_entity.type
_entity.pdbx_description
1 polymer ?
#
loop_
_entity_poly.entity_id
_entity_poly.type
_entity_poly.pdbx_seq_one_letter_code
_entity_poly.pdbx_strand_id
1 'polypeptide(L)'
;MIVSHLLLILHKKIQFYIFMFELAGGVILGVALWLRHDNQTSSLLMQQFEGQQAPNTFYTSVYILIAVGAVMMIVGFLGCYGAIQESQCLLGTFFFLLVCLFACEVAAGIWGFSNRETISKEMINFYDAAYIKSVDVVDSSSKTAAIKVLEVFHETVGL
;
A
#
# COMPACT_ATOMS: atom_id res chain seq x y z
N MET A 1 -36.38 -25.66 10.09
CA MET A 1 -35.30 -25.91 11.07
C MET A 1 -33.94 -26.16 10.40
N ILE A 2 -33.82 -27.15 9.50
CA ILE A 2 -32.56 -27.46 8.79
C ILE A 2 -32.03 -26.32 7.90
N VAL A 3 -32.91 -25.65 7.15
CA VAL A 3 -32.53 -24.53 6.27
C VAL A 3 -31.98 -23.34 7.06
N SER A 4 -32.57 -23.03 8.22
CA SER A 4 -32.12 -21.95 9.11
C SER A 4 -30.75 -22.27 9.76
N HIS A 5 -30.55 -23.52 10.19
CA HIS A 5 -29.25 -23.99 10.68
C HIS A 5 -28.17 -23.95 9.59
N LEU A 6 -28.49 -24.35 8.35
CA LEU A 6 -27.55 -24.32 7.24
C LEU A 6 -27.15 -22.88 6.86
N LEU A 7 -28.11 -21.95 6.85
CA LEU A 7 -27.88 -20.52 6.61
C LEU A 7 -26.98 -19.90 7.70
N LEU A 8 -27.22 -20.22 8.98
CA LEU A 8 -26.37 -19.76 10.09
C LEU A 8 -24.94 -20.31 10.01
N ILE A 9 -24.77 -21.57 9.59
CA ILE A 9 -23.45 -22.19 9.42
C ILE A 9 -22.70 -21.53 8.24
N LEU A 10 -23.38 -21.28 7.12
CA LEU A 10 -22.80 -20.60 5.96
C LEU A 10 -22.38 -19.17 6.29
N HIS A 11 -23.23 -18.40 6.97
CA HIS A 11 -22.93 -17.02 7.36
C HIS A 11 -21.72 -16.94 8.30
N LYS A 12 -21.65 -17.82 9.32
CA LYS A 12 -20.49 -17.90 10.21
C LYS A 12 -19.20 -18.31 9.51
N LYS A 13 -19.27 -19.23 8.53
CA LYS A 13 -18.09 -19.63 7.73
C LYS A 13 -17.56 -18.50 6.86
N ILE A 14 -18.45 -17.73 6.24
CA ILE A 14 -18.09 -16.58 5.39
C ILE A 14 -17.40 -15.50 6.23
N GLN A 15 -17.95 -15.16 7.40
CA GLN A 15 -17.33 -14.19 8.33
C GLN A 15 -15.92 -14.63 8.77
N PHE A 16 -15.73 -15.93 9.05
CA PHE A 16 -14.41 -16.46 9.42
C PHE A 16 -13.39 -16.36 8.29
N TYR A 17 -13.78 -16.64 7.04
CA TYR A 17 -12.89 -16.51 5.88
C TYR A 17 -12.50 -15.05 5.62
N ILE A 18 -13.45 -14.13 5.72
CA ILE A 18 -13.21 -12.69 5.55
C ILE A 18 -12.27 -12.16 6.63
N PHE A 19 -12.43 -12.60 7.87
CA PHE A 19 -11.53 -12.24 8.97
C PHE A 19 -10.09 -12.72 8.76
N MET A 20 -9.90 -13.96 8.28
CA MET A 20 -8.57 -14.48 7.97
C MET A 20 -7.89 -13.71 6.82
N PHE A 21 -8.67 -13.33 5.80
CA PHE A 21 -8.18 -12.51 4.70
C PHE A 21 -7.77 -11.11 5.15
N GLU A 22 -8.55 -10.48 6.03
CA GLU A 22 -8.25 -9.18 6.61
C GLU A 22 -6.95 -9.20 7.45
N LEU A 23 -6.78 -10.24 8.28
CA LEU A 23 -5.54 -10.42 9.04
C LEU A 23 -4.32 -10.61 8.12
N ALA A 24 -4.46 -11.37 7.04
CA ALA A 24 -3.39 -11.50 6.04
C ALA A 24 -3.06 -10.14 5.41
N GLY A 25 -4.07 -9.32 5.09
CA GLY A 25 -3.90 -7.94 4.65
C GLY A 25 -3.14 -7.08 5.66
N GLY A 26 -3.48 -7.21 6.94
CA GLY A 26 -2.77 -6.52 8.03
C GLY A 26 -1.33 -6.93 8.20
N VAL A 27 -1.02 -8.21 8.05
CA VAL A 27 0.37 -8.70 8.07
C VAL A 27 1.15 -8.11 6.92
N ILE A 28 0.58 -8.04 5.70
CA ILE A 28 1.22 -7.40 4.55
C ILE A 28 1.45 -5.91 4.81
N LEU A 29 0.47 -5.21 5.38
CA LEU A 29 0.59 -3.79 5.75
C LEU A 29 1.64 -3.57 6.85
N GLY A 30 1.72 -4.48 7.82
CA GLY A 30 2.73 -4.50 8.87
C GLY A 30 4.13 -4.76 8.32
N VAL A 31 4.28 -5.68 7.37
CA VAL A 31 5.56 -5.93 6.66
C VAL A 31 5.95 -4.70 5.83
N ALA A 32 4.99 -4.04 5.16
CA ALA A 32 5.24 -2.81 4.42
C ALA A 32 5.69 -1.65 5.35
N LEU A 33 5.08 -1.53 6.52
CA LEU A 33 5.47 -0.61 7.57
C LEU A 33 6.86 -0.93 8.13
N TRP A 34 7.16 -2.21 8.36
CA TRP A 34 8.46 -2.67 8.84
C TRP A 34 9.57 -2.32 7.85
N LEU A 35 9.35 -2.60 6.56
CA LEU A 35 10.28 -2.24 5.48
C LEU A 35 10.52 -0.72 5.38
N ARG A 36 9.50 0.09 5.68
CA ARG A 36 9.57 1.57 5.71
C ARG A 36 10.31 2.10 6.94
N HIS A 37 10.08 1.51 8.11
CA HIS A 37 10.55 2.04 9.39
C HIS A 37 12.00 1.68 9.69
N ASP A 38 12.49 0.54 9.20
CA ASP A 38 13.90 0.20 9.37
C ASP A 38 14.77 1.15 8.52
N ASN A 39 15.56 1.97 9.22
CA ASN A 39 16.44 3.00 8.63
C ASN A 39 17.51 2.38 7.71
N GLN A 40 17.88 1.11 7.94
CA GLN A 40 18.84 0.37 7.11
C GLN A 40 18.19 -0.10 5.80
N THR A 41 16.96 -0.61 5.80
CA THR A 41 16.26 -0.96 4.55
C THR A 41 15.75 0.24 3.79
N SER A 42 15.26 1.29 4.44
CA SER A 42 14.83 2.51 3.76
C SER A 42 15.99 3.23 3.07
N SER A 43 17.19 3.22 3.67
CA SER A 43 18.41 3.68 3.00
C SER A 43 18.87 2.75 1.87
N LEU A 44 18.69 1.43 1.96
CA LEU A 44 18.98 0.50 0.85
C LEU A 44 17.91 0.53 -0.27
N LEU A 45 16.64 0.78 0.04
CA LEU A 45 15.55 1.05 -0.90
C LEU A 45 15.64 2.49 -1.47
N MET A 46 16.41 3.38 -0.84
CA MET A 46 16.78 4.69 -1.39
C MET A 46 18.12 4.70 -2.10
N GLN A 47 19.03 3.79 -1.76
CA GLN A 47 20.35 3.65 -2.37
C GLN A 47 20.31 2.73 -3.59
N GLN A 48 19.46 1.70 -3.58
CA GLN A 48 19.11 0.93 -4.77
C GLN A 48 18.02 1.62 -5.61
N PHE A 49 17.48 2.75 -5.16
CA PHE A 49 16.75 3.67 -6.00
C PHE A 49 17.40 5.09 -5.95
N GLU A 50 18.72 5.07 -5.79
CA GLU A 50 19.75 6.12 -5.71
C GLU A 50 19.35 7.54 -5.25
N GLY A 51 19.75 7.89 -4.02
CA GLY A 51 20.89 8.80 -3.75
C GLY A 51 20.81 10.27 -4.19
N GLN A 52 19.91 10.63 -5.10
CA GLN A 52 19.60 11.99 -5.49
C GLN A 52 18.41 12.43 -4.67
N GLN A 53 18.54 13.55 -3.94
CA GLN A 53 17.55 14.17 -3.06
C GLN A 53 16.11 13.80 -3.47
N ALA A 54 15.54 12.79 -2.82
CA ALA A 54 14.21 12.33 -3.17
C ALA A 54 13.25 13.50 -2.96
N PRO A 55 12.49 13.91 -4.00
CA PRO A 55 11.59 15.04 -3.87
C PRO A 55 10.60 14.71 -2.75
N ASN A 56 10.32 15.69 -1.89
CA ASN A 56 9.46 15.53 -0.71
C ASN A 56 8.10 14.85 -1.04
N THR A 57 7.66 14.91 -2.30
CA THR A 57 6.47 14.26 -2.86
C THR A 57 6.47 12.73 -2.75
N PHE A 58 7.62 12.04 -2.88
CA PHE A 58 7.67 10.57 -2.74
C PHE A 58 7.48 10.13 -1.28
N TYR A 59 7.99 10.90 -0.32
CA TYR A 59 7.74 10.62 1.08
C TYR A 59 6.28 10.84 1.43
N THR A 60 5.71 11.96 1.00
CA THR A 60 4.32 12.33 1.23
C THR A 60 3.35 11.26 0.72
N SER A 61 3.53 10.78 -0.51
CA SER A 61 2.67 9.75 -1.10
C SER A 61 2.66 8.43 -0.31
N VAL A 62 3.83 7.94 0.12
CA VAL A 62 3.89 6.71 0.90
C VAL A 62 3.36 6.90 2.32
N TYR A 63 3.52 8.09 2.93
CA TYR A 63 2.85 8.40 4.21
C TYR A 63 1.32 8.39 4.08
N ILE A 64 0.79 8.93 2.99
CA ILE A 64 -0.64 8.88 2.69
C ILE A 64 -1.10 7.44 2.48
N LEU A 65 -0.35 6.63 1.73
CA LEU A 65 -0.67 5.21 1.50
C LEU A 65 -0.71 4.42 2.81
N ILE A 66 0.25 4.65 3.71
CA ILE A 66 0.27 4.06 5.05
C ILE A 66 -0.96 4.49 5.87
N ALA A 67 -1.26 5.79 5.87
CA ALA A 67 -2.39 6.33 6.64
C ALA A 67 -3.73 5.75 6.14
N VAL A 68 -3.96 5.73 4.83
CA VAL A 68 -5.16 5.14 4.23
C VAL A 68 -5.23 3.63 4.54
N GLY A 69 -4.13 2.91 4.39
CA GLY A 69 -4.06 1.48 4.70
C GLY A 69 -4.39 1.16 6.16
N ALA A 70 -3.89 1.96 7.10
CA ALA A 70 -4.20 1.81 8.52
C ALA A 70 -5.68 2.09 8.83
N VAL A 71 -6.25 3.13 8.22
CA VAL A 71 -7.69 3.45 8.38
C VAL A 71 -8.55 2.31 7.84
N MET A 72 -8.22 1.79 6.66
CA MET A 72 -8.94 0.65 6.04
C MET A 72 -8.87 -0.60 6.93
N MET A 73 -7.70 -0.89 7.52
CA MET A 73 -7.52 -2.01 8.46
C MET A 73 -8.40 -1.88 9.72
N ILE A 74 -8.49 -0.67 10.29
CA ILE A 74 -9.32 -0.41 11.48
C ILE A 74 -10.81 -0.57 11.13
N VAL A 75 -11.23 -0.04 9.98
CA VAL A 75 -12.61 -0.12 9.51
C VAL A 75 -12.99 -1.57 9.15
N GLY A 76 -12.10 -2.33 8.53
CA GLY A 76 -12.30 -3.75 8.22
C GLY A 76 -12.41 -4.61 9.49
N PHE A 77 -11.56 -4.34 10.48
CA PHE A 77 -11.64 -5.00 11.79
C PHE A 77 -12.96 -4.71 12.52
N LEU A 78 -13.40 -3.45 12.54
CA LEU A 78 -14.69 -3.04 13.11
C LEU A 78 -15.88 -3.64 12.35
N GLY A 79 -15.78 -3.80 11.04
CA GLY A 79 -16.80 -4.50 10.23
C GLY A 79 -16.93 -5.98 10.59
N CYS A 80 -15.81 -6.67 10.76
CA CYS A 80 -15.79 -8.08 11.18
C CYS A 80 -16.32 -8.25 12.61
N TYR A 81 -15.88 -7.41 13.55
CA TYR A 81 -16.40 -7.42 14.93
C TYR A 81 -17.88 -7.02 14.99
N GLY A 82 -18.31 -6.06 14.17
CA GLY A 82 -19.69 -5.62 14.00
C GLY A 82 -20.63 -6.77 13.64
N ALA A 83 -20.19 -7.62 12.70
CA ALA A 83 -20.94 -8.79 12.27
C ALA A 83 -20.99 -9.92 13.33
N ILE A 84 -19.99 -10.02 14.20
CA ILE A 84 -19.92 -11.05 15.25
C ILE A 84 -20.76 -10.67 16.47
N GLN A 85 -20.80 -9.39 16.84
CA GLN A 85 -21.28 -9.01 18.18
C GLN A 85 -22.80 -8.79 18.28
N GLU A 86 -23.57 -8.85 17.18
CA GLU A 86 -25.02 -8.53 17.09
C GLU A 86 -25.43 -7.29 17.92
N SER A 87 -24.48 -6.41 18.23
CA SER A 87 -24.66 -5.28 19.12
C SER A 87 -24.93 -4.05 18.28
N GLN A 88 -26.09 -3.45 18.50
CA GLN A 88 -26.52 -2.27 17.74
C GLN A 88 -25.58 -1.08 17.92
N CYS A 89 -24.84 -1.00 19.03
CA CYS A 89 -23.87 0.06 19.28
C CYS A 89 -22.65 -0.05 18.34
N LEU A 90 -22.13 -1.26 18.13
CA LEU A 90 -20.96 -1.51 17.27
C LEU A 90 -21.31 -1.40 15.78
N LEU A 91 -22.53 -1.81 15.40
CA LEU A 91 -23.03 -1.62 14.05
C LEU A 91 -23.28 -0.13 13.76
N GLY A 92 -23.73 0.63 14.77
CA GLY A 92 -23.91 2.08 14.67
C GLY A 92 -22.60 2.83 14.46
N THR A 93 -21.53 2.48 15.18
CA THR A 93 -20.21 3.09 14.99
C THR A 93 -19.60 2.74 13.63
N PHE A 94 -19.76 1.51 13.16
CA PHE A 94 -19.35 1.12 11.80
C PHE A 94 -20.08 1.94 10.74
N PHE A 95 -21.40 2.07 10.86
CA PHE A 95 -22.20 2.87 9.93
C PHE A 95 -21.79 4.35 9.94
N PHE A 96 -21.57 4.92 11.13
CA PHE A 96 -21.10 6.29 11.27
C PHE A 96 -19.74 6.50 10.60
N LEU A 97 -18.79 5.58 10.82
CA LEU A 97 -17.47 5.63 10.18
C LEU A 97 -17.57 5.55 8.65
N LEU A 98 -18.44 4.69 8.11
CA LEU A 98 -18.68 4.61 6.67
C LEU A 98 -19.26 5.91 6.10
N VAL A 99 -20.23 6.51 6.80
CA VAL A 99 -20.79 7.81 6.38
C VAL A 99 -19.72 8.90 6.40
N CYS A 100 -18.86 8.92 7.42
CA CYS A 100 -17.72 9.82 7.48
C CYS A 100 -16.74 9.60 6.32
N LEU A 101 -16.37 8.35 6.02
CA LEU A 101 -15.50 8.02 4.89
C LEU A 101 -16.11 8.45 3.56
N PHE A 102 -17.39 8.18 3.36
CA PHE A 102 -18.11 8.59 2.16
C PHE A 102 -18.14 10.11 2.01
N ALA A 103 -18.40 10.84 3.11
CA ALA A 103 -18.32 12.30 3.09
C ALA A 103 -16.91 12.81 2.76
N CYS A 104 -15.87 12.17 3.30
CA CYS A 104 -14.47 12.47 2.98
C CYS A 104 -14.14 12.18 1.50
N GLU A 105 -14.60 11.05 0.94
CA GLU A 105 -14.42 10.71 -0.48
C GLU A 105 -15.12 11.72 -1.38
N VAL A 106 -16.36 12.10 -1.07
CA VAL A 106 -17.10 13.12 -1.83
C VAL A 106 -16.38 14.46 -1.75
N ALA A 107 -15.93 14.88 -0.56
CA ALA A 107 -15.18 16.12 -0.39
C ALA A 107 -13.85 16.12 -1.16
N ALA A 108 -13.09 15.02 -1.08
CA ALA A 108 -11.85 14.84 -1.83
C ALA A 108 -12.10 14.79 -3.34
N GLY A 109 -13.19 14.14 -3.77
CA GLY A 109 -13.60 14.07 -5.17
C GLY A 109 -13.98 15.44 -5.73
N ILE A 110 -14.75 16.23 -4.99
CA ILE A 110 -15.09 17.61 -5.37
C ILE A 110 -13.84 18.49 -5.39
N TRP A 111 -13.00 18.42 -4.35
CA TRP A 111 -11.76 19.20 -4.28
C TRP A 111 -10.82 18.84 -5.44
N GLY A 112 -10.71 17.55 -5.76
CA GLY A 112 -9.90 17.08 -6.87
C GLY A 112 -10.50 17.37 -8.25
N PHE A 113 -11.82 17.42 -8.35
CA PHE A 113 -12.50 17.95 -9.54
C PHE A 113 -12.27 19.45 -9.69
N SER A 114 -12.26 20.22 -8.62
CA SER A 114 -12.05 21.67 -8.69
C SER A 114 -10.61 22.02 -9.08
N ASN A 115 -9.63 21.23 -8.63
CA ASN A 115 -8.20 21.47 -8.84
C ASN A 115 -7.56 20.46 -9.80
N ARG A 116 -8.27 20.05 -10.86
CA ARG A 116 -7.80 18.97 -11.76
C ARG A 116 -6.42 19.22 -12.34
N GLU A 117 -6.13 20.47 -12.69
CA GLU A 117 -4.86 20.86 -13.31
C GLU A 117 -3.68 20.64 -12.35
N THR A 118 -3.84 21.04 -11.09
CA THR A 118 -2.86 20.83 -10.03
C THR A 118 -2.66 19.35 -9.76
N ILE A 119 -3.74 18.58 -9.61
CA ILE A 119 -3.65 17.13 -9.34
C ILE A 119 -3.02 16.38 -10.51
N SER A 120 -3.36 16.73 -11.75
CA SER A 120 -2.78 16.09 -12.94
C SER A 120 -1.28 16.35 -13.01
N LYS A 121 -0.84 17.58 -12.70
CA LYS A 121 0.58 17.93 -12.64
C LYS A 121 1.32 17.17 -11.54
N GLU A 122 0.73 17.03 -10.36
CA GLU A 122 1.33 16.23 -9.28
C GLU A 122 1.40 14.74 -9.64
N MET A 123 0.35 14.18 -10.26
CA MET A 123 0.34 12.79 -10.73
C MET A 123 1.41 12.53 -11.80
N ILE A 124 1.55 13.42 -12.78
CA ILE A 124 2.57 13.29 -13.83
C ILE A 124 3.96 13.36 -13.20
N ASN A 125 4.20 14.34 -12.33
CA ASN A 125 5.48 14.46 -11.62
C ASN A 125 5.79 13.21 -10.78
N PHE A 126 4.79 12.62 -10.13
CA PHE A 126 4.96 11.39 -9.38
C PHE A 126 5.28 10.20 -10.29
N TYR A 127 4.57 10.06 -11.41
CA TYR A 127 4.79 8.99 -12.38
C TYR A 127 6.18 9.10 -13.03
N ASP A 128 6.57 10.30 -13.46
CA ASP A 128 7.89 10.55 -14.04
C ASP A 128 8.99 10.28 -13.02
N ALA A 129 8.82 10.73 -11.77
CA ALA A 129 9.75 10.42 -10.69
C ALA A 129 9.86 8.91 -10.44
N ALA A 130 8.76 8.16 -10.48
CA ALA A 130 8.79 6.71 -10.32
C ALA A 130 9.39 5.98 -11.53
N TYR A 131 9.14 6.47 -12.75
CA TYR A 131 9.62 5.89 -14.00
C TYR A 131 11.11 6.10 -14.20
N ILE A 132 11.61 7.33 -14.03
CA ILE A 132 13.05 7.63 -14.13
C ILE A 132 13.82 6.75 -13.14
N LYS A 133 13.28 6.62 -11.93
CA LYS A 133 13.87 5.80 -10.87
C LYS A 133 13.91 4.30 -11.21
N SER A 134 12.91 3.76 -11.91
CA SER A 134 12.97 2.35 -12.32
C SER A 134 13.90 2.13 -13.52
N VAL A 135 14.00 3.10 -14.42
CA VAL A 135 14.92 3.06 -15.57
C VAL A 135 16.38 3.15 -15.13
N ASP A 136 16.72 4.06 -14.22
CA ASP A 136 18.08 4.19 -13.68
C ASP A 136 18.53 2.92 -12.95
N VAL A 137 17.62 2.25 -12.25
CA VAL A 137 17.90 0.95 -11.59
C VAL A 137 18.16 -0.15 -12.61
N VAL A 138 17.44 -0.18 -13.73
CA VAL A 138 17.67 -1.15 -14.79
C VAL A 138 18.98 -0.86 -15.54
N ASP A 139 19.27 0.40 -15.85
CA ASP A 139 20.53 0.80 -16.52
C ASP A 139 21.76 0.55 -15.65
N SER A 140 21.72 0.92 -14.37
CA SER A 140 22.80 0.65 -13.41
C SER A 140 23.01 -0.85 -13.20
N SER A 141 21.94 -1.64 -13.10
CA SER A 141 22.02 -3.10 -13.00
C SER A 141 22.65 -3.73 -14.25
N SER A 142 22.22 -3.29 -15.44
CA SER A 142 22.75 -3.76 -16.74
C SER A 142 24.23 -3.40 -16.92
N LYS A 143 24.62 -2.16 -16.60
CA LYS A 143 26.03 -1.72 -16.60
C LYS A 143 26.87 -2.53 -15.63
N THR A 144 26.38 -2.78 -14.42
CA THR A 144 27.08 -3.58 -13.41
C THR A 144 27.28 -5.02 -13.88
N ALA A 145 26.25 -5.62 -14.51
CA ALA A 145 26.36 -6.95 -15.09
C ALA A 145 27.37 -6.98 -16.25
N ALA A 146 27.33 -6.00 -17.15
CA ALA A 146 28.28 -5.89 -18.25
C ALA A 146 29.73 -5.75 -17.77
N ILE A 147 29.99 -4.90 -16.76
CA ILE A 147 31.33 -4.73 -16.16
C ILE A 147 31.83 -6.04 -15.58
N LYS A 148 31.01 -6.78 -14.82
CA LYS A 148 31.40 -8.07 -14.25
C LYS A 148 31.77 -9.10 -15.30
N VAL A 149 30.99 -9.18 -16.40
CA VAL A 149 31.30 -10.11 -17.50
C VAL A 149 32.61 -9.71 -18.20
N LEU A 150 32.84 -8.41 -18.38
CA LEU A 150 34.05 -7.88 -19.02
C LEU A 150 35.29 -8.11 -18.15
N GLU A 151 35.17 -7.98 -16.83
CA GLU A 151 36.23 -8.27 -15.85
C GLU A 151 36.59 -9.77 -15.87
N VAL A 152 35.59 -10.66 -15.87
CA VAL A 152 35.82 -12.11 -16.01
C VAL A 152 36.49 -12.44 -17.34
N PHE A 153 36.07 -11.81 -18.44
CA PHE A 153 36.70 -12.03 -19.75
C PHE A 153 38.14 -11.53 -19.78
N HIS A 154 38.41 -10.38 -19.17
CA HIS A 154 39.75 -9.81 -19.06
C HIS A 154 40.67 -10.72 -18.21
N GLU A 155 40.18 -11.27 -17.12
CA GLU A 155 40.91 -12.22 -16.28
C GLU A 155 41.14 -13.58 -16.99
N THR A 156 40.19 -14.01 -17.83
CA THR A 156 40.29 -15.29 -18.57
C THR A 156 41.18 -15.19 -19.81
N VAL A 157 41.22 -14.05 -20.50
CA VAL A 157 42.00 -13.86 -21.75
C VAL A 157 43.44 -13.40 -21.48
N GLY A 158 43.76 -12.97 -20.25
CA GLY A 158 45.14 -12.94 -19.74
C GLY A 158 46.15 -12.21 -20.64
N LEU A 159 46.00 -10.88 -20.74
CA LEU A 159 47.09 -9.97 -21.12
C LEU A 159 47.43 -9.08 -19.92
#